data_AF-A0A1I6IJS5-F1
#
_entry.id   AF-A0A1I6IJS5-F1
#
_cell.length_a   1.000
_cell.length_b   1.000
_cell.length_c   1.000
_cell.angle_alpha   90.00
_cell.angle_beta   90.00
_cell.angle_gamma   90.00
#
_symmetry.space_group_name_H-M   'P 1'
#
loop_
_entity.id
_entity.type
_entity.pdbx_description
1 polymer ?
#
loop_
_entity_poly.entity_id
_entity_poly.type
_entity_poly.pdbx_seq_one_letter_code
_entity_poly.pdbx_strand_id
1 'polypeptide(L)'
;MTRDTERTFGRRDVLGLLGTAGIASLAGCGGGGDGTPTQAPEKPGPFTNTPEADDEPNPKVRRGIQFDRIRDAVSDLGWDPNGEEPIDDSLDQHLREGTLIEVPPGDYLVERRHDVEGVSRWGILGTGRSRRDVQFTIPAGRSFRWIMVDGGRDILVENFTMQQGRKFDRSIGMGFLVDDNLKLFNVEKAGSNPREDSESGAENGIVVQVMTPDGVAEVNTFVRKGPQDMAHYPGNSITVFTGRSHLGTLYYRNLHIENGGEHGIYASKAQGDVRVEGGLFKNNYGDGVRIAGEGSWVKGATVVIDDTDRTPGNRGKWRQARGIHMQSGKYGLTGGLVEDCTVIARSSPRTEALLKIEHNQGAATVRNCRFFNNTSYPTIVVDEPATGPQRPTKPWDMTFENIQISGQASNTVGLLLQGRPGSRLSNVTIDLPGIGVDGIVLDDSAGTIVDGVSVLTGGYPLRVSSKVGTSECLATLKNIERLQSALLTDVDTRQLGSSLSGTTCLGGSDSMPNALAVIGATEDQLYGTVLDPR
;
A
#
# COMPACT_ATOMS: atom_id res chain seq x y z
N MET A 1 21.08 -28.41 19.42
CA MET A 1 21.76 -27.38 20.24
C MET A 1 23.02 -27.01 19.49
N THR A 2 23.13 -25.86 18.84
CA THR A 2 23.31 -24.54 19.45
C THR A 2 22.73 -23.40 18.60
N ARG A 3 21.94 -22.56 19.28
CA ARG A 3 21.56 -21.15 19.05
C ARG A 3 21.92 -20.49 17.70
N ASP A 4 20.90 -20.29 16.87
CA ASP A 4 20.81 -19.12 15.99
C ASP A 4 20.38 -17.92 16.84
N THR A 5 21.23 -16.89 16.87
CA THR A 5 20.90 -15.58 17.41
C THR A 5 19.92 -14.88 16.46
N GLU A 6 18.70 -14.65 16.94
CA GLU A 6 17.82 -13.62 16.41
C GLU A 6 18.60 -12.31 16.30
N ARG A 7 18.88 -11.84 15.09
CA ARG A 7 19.27 -10.45 14.86
C ARG A 7 18.03 -9.59 15.06
N THR A 8 17.72 -9.27 16.31
CA THR A 8 16.94 -8.09 16.65
C THR A 8 17.77 -6.87 16.23
N PHE A 9 17.36 -6.21 15.14
CA PHE A 9 17.93 -4.91 14.79
C PHE A 9 17.61 -3.94 15.94
N GLY A 10 18.63 -3.35 16.54
CA GLY A 10 18.42 -2.31 17.55
C GLY A 10 17.83 -1.05 16.90
N ARG A 11 17.13 -0.20 17.67
CA ARG A 11 16.59 1.10 17.18
C ARG A 11 17.66 1.93 16.43
N ARG A 12 18.91 1.86 16.90
CA ARG A 12 20.09 2.50 16.29
C ARG A 12 20.50 1.93 14.93
N ASP A 13 20.29 0.64 14.67
CA ASP A 13 20.60 0.03 13.36
C ASP A 13 19.56 0.42 12.30
N VAL A 14 18.32 0.65 12.73
CA VAL A 14 17.23 1.17 11.88
C VAL A 14 17.50 2.63 11.50
N LEU A 15 17.99 3.45 12.43
CA LEU A 15 18.43 4.82 12.15
C LEU A 15 19.60 4.90 11.18
N GLY A 16 20.57 3.98 11.27
CA GLY A 16 21.69 3.90 10.33
C GLY A 16 21.27 3.53 8.91
N LEU A 17 20.26 2.67 8.77
CA LEU A 17 19.63 2.35 7.48
C LEU A 17 18.79 3.51 6.93
N LEU A 18 18.11 4.27 7.80
CA LEU A 18 17.24 5.40 7.41
C LEU A 18 17.99 6.73 7.24
N GLY A 19 19.18 6.89 7.79
CA GLY A 19 19.92 8.16 7.90
C GLY A 19 20.80 8.52 6.70
N THR A 20 21.06 7.61 5.77
CA THR A 20 21.72 7.90 4.50
C THR A 20 20.69 8.06 3.39
N ALA A 21 20.87 9.07 2.52
CA ALA A 21 20.06 9.24 1.31
C ALA A 21 19.87 7.89 0.58
N GLY A 22 18.62 7.54 0.26
CA GLY A 22 18.23 6.37 -0.53
C GLY A 22 18.27 5.02 0.22
N ILE A 23 17.15 4.59 0.82
CA ILE A 23 16.91 3.13 0.96
C ILE A 23 16.26 2.63 -0.32
N ALA A 24 17.11 2.48 -1.33
CA ALA A 24 16.85 1.77 -2.57
C ALA A 24 17.59 0.42 -2.56
N SER A 25 17.61 -0.33 -1.45
CA SER A 25 18.15 -1.70 -1.43
C SER A 25 17.96 -2.41 -0.09
N LEU A 26 16.73 -2.89 0.18
CA LEU A 26 16.54 -4.12 0.96
C LEU A 26 15.46 -4.99 0.29
N ALA A 27 15.70 -5.31 -0.98
CA ALA A 27 15.30 -6.57 -1.61
C ALA A 27 16.62 -7.34 -1.87
N GLY A 28 16.73 -8.62 -1.45
CA GLY A 28 18.00 -9.39 -1.39
C GLY A 28 18.75 -9.50 -2.75
N CYS A 29 20.05 -9.79 -2.84
CA CYS A 29 20.97 -10.61 -2.04
C CYS A 29 22.46 -10.13 -2.13
N GLY A 30 23.23 -10.38 -1.08
CA GLY A 30 24.68 -10.70 -1.00
C GLY A 30 25.74 -9.97 -1.86
N GLY A 31 26.72 -9.34 -1.19
CA GLY A 31 28.05 -9.04 -1.74
C GLY A 31 28.75 -7.91 -0.99
N GLY A 32 29.79 -8.24 -0.22
CA GLY A 32 30.60 -7.26 0.54
C GLY A 32 31.71 -6.62 -0.30
N GLY A 33 32.17 -5.46 0.16
CA GLY A 33 33.38 -4.78 -0.32
C GLY A 33 33.53 -3.36 0.24
N ASP A 34 34.62 -3.15 0.99
CA ASP A 34 35.15 -1.89 1.56
C ASP A 34 35.21 -0.75 0.52
N GLY A 35 35.14 0.55 0.80
CA GLY A 35 35.32 1.33 2.03
C GLY A 35 36.16 2.57 1.68
N THR A 36 35.63 3.79 1.81
CA THR A 36 36.41 5.05 1.92
C THR A 36 35.54 6.10 2.64
N PRO A 37 36.06 6.87 3.61
CA PRO A 37 35.23 7.42 4.69
C PRO A 37 34.64 8.80 4.36
N THR A 38 33.33 8.95 4.56
CA THR A 38 32.65 10.26 4.63
C THR A 38 32.55 10.67 6.10
N GLN A 39 32.89 11.92 6.39
CA GLN A 39 32.92 12.50 7.74
C GLN A 39 31.58 12.34 8.47
N ALA A 40 31.66 11.88 9.72
CA ALA A 40 30.52 11.75 10.61
C ALA A 40 30.00 13.13 11.04
N PRO A 41 28.69 13.40 11.00
CA PRO A 41 28.12 14.56 11.67
C PRO A 41 28.24 14.41 13.20
N GLU A 42 28.53 15.51 13.89
CA GLU A 42 28.63 15.56 15.35
C GLU A 42 27.31 15.11 16.00
N LYS A 43 27.42 14.22 16.99
CA LYS A 43 26.32 13.85 17.88
C LYS A 43 25.95 15.05 18.75
N PRO A 44 24.70 15.52 18.75
CA PRO A 44 24.20 16.38 19.81
C PRO A 44 24.30 15.63 21.16
N GLY A 45 24.82 16.32 22.18
CA GLY A 45 24.97 15.77 23.54
C GLY A 45 23.61 15.59 24.24
N PRO A 46 23.57 14.84 25.36
CA PRO A 46 22.36 14.66 26.14
C PRO A 46 21.88 16.00 26.74
N PHE A 47 20.61 16.33 26.52
CA PHE A 47 19.97 17.57 26.93
C PHE A 47 19.98 17.77 28.44
N THR A 48 20.43 18.94 28.90
CA THR A 48 20.31 19.39 30.29
C THR A 48 19.00 20.14 30.48
N ASN A 49 18.17 19.70 31.43
CA ASN A 49 16.94 20.38 31.83
C ASN A 49 17.26 21.76 32.46
N THR A 50 16.85 22.83 31.79
CA THR A 50 16.74 24.17 32.40
C THR A 50 15.30 24.37 32.88
N PRO A 51 15.05 24.68 34.17
CA PRO A 51 13.71 25.00 34.65
C PRO A 51 13.35 26.44 34.30
N GLU A 52 12.24 26.63 33.58
CA GLU A 52 11.57 27.91 33.40
C GLU A 52 10.19 27.88 34.06
N ALA A 53 9.78 29.06 34.53
CA ALA A 53 8.67 29.27 35.46
C ALA A 53 7.31 28.77 34.94
N ASP A 54 6.58 28.15 35.88
CA ASP A 54 5.23 27.62 35.74
C ASP A 54 4.19 28.72 35.52
N ASP A 55 3.41 28.61 34.43
CA ASP A 55 2.07 29.20 34.32
C ASP A 55 1.02 28.12 34.67
N GLU A 56 0.06 28.50 35.51
CA GLU A 56 -0.94 27.71 36.27
C GLU A 56 -2.07 27.04 35.43
N PRO A 57 -2.96 26.18 36.01
CA PRO A 57 -2.85 24.73 35.97
C PRO A 57 -4.12 24.12 35.38
N ASN A 58 -4.20 23.96 34.06
CA ASN A 58 -5.11 22.94 33.55
C ASN A 58 -4.57 22.37 32.26
N PRO A 59 -4.22 21.08 32.24
CA PRO A 59 -3.71 20.47 31.04
C PRO A 59 -4.72 20.63 29.89
N LYS A 60 -4.25 21.20 28.78
CA LYS A 60 -5.11 21.34 27.60
C LYS A 60 -5.05 20.06 26.79
N VAL A 61 -6.23 19.48 26.55
CA VAL A 61 -6.36 18.25 25.77
C VAL A 61 -6.61 18.57 24.30
N ARG A 62 -5.87 17.93 23.40
CA ARG A 62 -6.13 17.93 21.94
C ARG A 62 -6.06 16.50 21.43
N ARG A 63 -7.06 16.05 20.67
CA ARG A 63 -7.12 14.69 20.11
C ARG A 63 -6.91 13.57 21.15
N GLY A 64 -7.29 13.82 22.42
CA GLY A 64 -7.09 12.89 23.53
C GLY A 64 -5.70 12.90 24.16
N ILE A 65 -4.78 13.76 23.67
CA ILE A 65 -3.44 13.95 24.23
C ILE A 65 -3.46 15.14 25.19
N GLN A 66 -2.83 14.98 26.34
CA GLN A 66 -2.71 15.99 27.38
C GLN A 66 -1.38 16.74 27.27
N PHE A 67 -1.45 18.08 27.18
CA PHE A 67 -0.27 18.95 27.16
C PHE A 67 -0.18 19.80 28.43
N ASP A 68 1.05 19.99 28.92
CA ASP A 68 1.37 20.82 30.08
C ASP A 68 1.46 22.29 29.67
N ARG A 69 1.96 22.55 28.46
CA ARG A 69 2.19 23.89 27.91
C ARG A 69 1.67 23.98 26.49
N ILE A 70 1.04 25.10 26.17
CA ILE A 70 0.78 25.53 24.79
C ILE A 70 1.58 26.80 24.53
N ARG A 71 2.31 26.81 23.43
CA ARG A 71 3.08 27.97 22.97
C ARG A 71 2.58 28.40 21.60
N ASP A 72 2.28 29.68 21.43
CA ASP A 72 2.07 30.26 20.11
C ASP A 72 3.42 30.45 19.42
N ALA A 73 3.55 29.92 18.21
CA ALA A 73 4.81 29.94 17.47
C ALA A 73 5.33 31.37 17.23
N VAL A 74 4.45 32.35 17.04
CA VAL A 74 4.87 33.72 16.72
C VAL A 74 5.00 34.55 18.00
N SER A 75 3.94 34.63 18.81
CA SER A 75 3.95 35.53 19.98
C SER A 75 4.83 35.04 21.12
N ASP A 76 4.95 33.72 21.31
CA ASP A 76 5.71 33.16 22.43
C ASP A 76 7.11 32.70 22.00
N LEU A 77 7.24 32.16 20.78
CA LEU A 77 8.49 31.56 20.30
C LEU A 77 9.24 32.40 19.27
N GLY A 78 8.65 33.52 18.81
CA GLY A 78 9.28 34.46 17.89
C GLY A 78 9.49 33.93 16.47
N TRP A 79 8.77 32.89 16.04
CA TRP A 79 8.88 32.38 14.67
C TRP A 79 8.42 33.46 13.67
N ASP A 80 9.19 33.63 12.60
CA ASP A 80 8.82 34.54 11.51
C ASP A 80 7.80 33.88 10.57
N PRO A 81 6.55 34.41 10.49
CA PRO A 81 5.52 33.86 9.62
C PRO A 81 5.65 34.28 8.15
N ASN A 82 6.70 35.03 7.78
CA ASN A 82 7.00 35.41 6.39
C ASN A 82 8.09 34.53 5.75
N GLY A 83 8.77 33.69 6.55
CA GLY A 83 9.77 32.74 6.10
C GLY A 83 11.10 33.38 5.69
N GLU A 84 11.39 34.57 6.21
CA GLU A 84 12.69 35.25 6.07
C GLU A 84 13.71 34.71 7.08
N GLU A 85 13.26 34.33 8.28
CA GLU A 85 14.09 33.70 9.32
C GLU A 85 13.74 32.23 9.58
N PRO A 86 14.75 31.35 9.73
CA PRO A 86 14.53 29.92 10.01
C PRO A 86 14.01 29.68 11.42
N ILE A 87 13.08 28.73 11.57
CA ILE A 87 12.50 28.36 12.88
C ILE A 87 13.38 27.38 13.68
N ASP A 88 14.40 26.82 13.05
CA ASP A 88 15.06 25.59 13.48
C ASP A 88 15.64 25.69 14.92
N ASP A 89 16.31 26.79 15.27
CA ASP A 89 16.89 26.97 16.62
C ASP A 89 15.82 27.02 17.73
N SER A 90 14.70 27.69 17.45
CA SER A 90 13.56 27.75 18.36
C SER A 90 12.88 26.39 18.47
N LEU A 91 12.77 25.66 17.36
CA LEU A 91 12.18 24.33 17.32
C LEU A 91 12.98 23.32 18.16
N ASP A 92 14.32 23.34 18.09
CA ASP A 92 15.21 22.50 18.91
C ASP A 92 15.02 22.74 20.42
N GLN A 93 14.75 23.98 20.82
CA GLN A 93 14.55 24.35 22.22
C GLN A 93 13.17 23.95 22.76
N HIS A 94 12.15 23.93 21.90
CA HIS A 94 10.75 23.84 22.32
C HIS A 94 10.06 22.51 21.98
N LEU A 95 10.65 21.66 21.13
CA LEU A 95 10.21 20.27 20.93
C LEU A 95 10.59 19.39 22.13
N ARG A 96 9.92 19.62 23.26
CA ARG A 96 10.13 18.92 24.53
C ARG A 96 8.84 18.41 25.12
N GLU A 97 8.96 17.42 25.99
CA GLU A 97 7.82 16.71 26.57
C GLU A 97 6.82 17.65 27.24
N GLY A 98 5.53 17.45 26.96
CA GLY A 98 4.43 18.25 27.51
C GLY A 98 4.12 19.53 26.73
N THR A 99 4.73 19.75 25.55
CA THR A 99 4.61 21.02 24.82
C THR A 99 3.85 20.86 23.50
N LEU A 100 2.78 21.64 23.31
CA LEU A 100 2.13 21.82 22.02
C LEU A 100 2.48 23.21 21.46
N ILE A 101 3.00 23.25 20.24
CA ILE A 101 3.25 24.49 19.51
C ILE A 101 2.04 24.74 18.59
N GLU A 102 1.29 25.81 18.84
CA GLU A 102 0.21 26.29 17.99
C GLU A 102 0.79 27.27 16.96
N VAL A 103 0.64 26.97 15.66
CA VAL A 103 1.28 27.69 14.57
C VAL A 103 0.21 28.48 13.80
N PRO A 104 0.19 29.83 13.87
CA PRO A 104 -0.76 30.64 13.13
C PRO A 104 -0.48 30.64 11.62
N PRO A 105 -1.44 31.06 10.78
CA PRO A 105 -1.24 31.21 9.35
C PRO A 105 0.04 31.98 8.99
N GLY A 106 0.80 31.44 8.05
CA GLY A 106 2.11 31.98 7.67
C GLY A 106 2.94 30.97 6.86
N ASP A 107 4.04 31.46 6.32
CA ASP A 107 5.10 30.69 5.68
C ASP A 107 6.30 30.65 6.64
N TYR A 108 6.74 29.47 7.04
CA TYR A 108 7.80 29.27 8.02
C TYR A 108 8.97 28.54 7.35
N LEU A 109 10.18 29.09 7.44
CA LEU A 109 11.37 28.52 6.84
C LEU A 109 11.96 27.43 7.75
N VAL A 110 12.27 26.27 7.16
CA VAL A 110 12.96 25.15 7.79
C VAL A 110 14.19 24.81 6.96
N GLU A 111 15.37 24.79 7.56
CA GLU A 111 16.63 24.57 6.84
C GLU A 111 17.28 23.21 7.11
N ARG A 112 16.88 22.54 8.20
CA ARG A 112 17.48 21.29 8.64
C ARG A 112 16.48 20.29 9.25
N ARG A 113 17.01 19.10 9.51
CA ARG A 113 16.35 18.00 10.21
C ARG A 113 16.42 18.22 11.72
N HIS A 114 15.34 17.83 12.40
CA HIS A 114 15.20 17.76 13.84
C HIS A 114 14.94 16.32 14.26
N ASP A 115 15.85 15.78 15.07
CA ASP A 115 15.75 14.44 15.65
C ASP A 115 15.10 14.53 17.04
N VAL A 116 14.00 13.80 17.24
CA VAL A 116 13.22 13.80 18.48
C VAL A 116 13.30 12.40 19.09
N GLU A 117 14.20 12.22 20.05
CA GLU A 117 14.45 10.92 20.68
C GLU A 117 13.73 10.78 22.03
N GLY A 118 12.83 9.80 22.14
CA GLY A 118 12.18 9.40 23.40
C GLY A 118 11.21 10.42 24.00
N VAL A 119 10.94 11.53 23.31
CA VAL A 119 10.08 12.61 23.82
C VAL A 119 8.61 12.25 23.65
N SER A 120 7.83 12.36 24.72
CA SER A 120 6.39 12.08 24.73
C SER A 120 5.57 13.35 24.91
N ARG A 121 4.25 13.31 24.64
CA ARG A 121 3.32 14.43 24.90
C ARG A 121 3.75 15.75 24.27
N TRP A 122 4.14 15.73 22.99
CA TRP A 122 4.51 16.94 22.26
C TRP A 122 3.75 17.06 20.94
N GLY A 123 3.68 18.26 20.38
CA GLY A 123 3.07 18.42 19.07
C GLY A 123 3.27 19.76 18.38
N ILE A 124 2.89 19.78 17.11
CA ILE A 124 2.79 20.96 16.24
C ILE A 124 1.39 20.97 15.63
N LEU A 125 0.66 22.07 15.83
CA LEU A 125 -0.72 22.25 15.39
C LEU A 125 -0.87 23.56 14.62
N GLY A 126 -1.12 23.49 13.31
CA GLY A 126 -1.53 24.66 12.55
C GLY A 126 -2.92 25.14 12.95
N THR A 127 -3.09 26.43 13.24
CA THR A 127 -4.38 27.02 13.66
C THR A 127 -5.19 27.61 12.51
N GLY A 128 -4.68 27.50 11.28
CA GLY A 128 -5.36 27.91 10.07
C GLY A 128 -6.68 27.16 9.81
N ARG A 129 -7.57 27.78 9.02
CA ARG A 129 -8.85 27.16 8.60
C ARG A 129 -8.62 26.03 7.61
N SER A 130 -7.51 26.09 6.88
CA SER A 130 -7.01 25.08 5.97
C SER A 130 -5.56 24.76 6.29
N ARG A 131 -5.14 23.52 6.03
CA ARG A 131 -3.73 23.09 6.13
C ARG A 131 -2.76 23.94 5.30
N ARG A 132 -3.27 24.67 4.30
CA ARG A 132 -2.48 25.52 3.40
C ARG A 132 -2.32 26.95 3.92
N ASP A 133 -3.02 27.31 5.00
CA ASP A 133 -2.82 28.59 5.66
C ASP A 133 -1.50 28.60 6.44
N VAL A 134 -1.00 27.42 6.84
CA VAL A 134 0.28 27.21 7.54
C VAL A 134 1.20 26.38 6.64
N GLN A 135 2.29 26.97 6.16
CA GLN A 135 3.22 26.30 5.25
C GLN A 135 4.64 26.28 5.82
N PHE A 136 5.24 25.10 5.90
CA PHE A 136 6.67 24.94 6.17
C PHE A 136 7.40 24.83 4.83
N THR A 137 8.26 25.79 4.55
CA THR A 137 9.06 25.88 3.33
C THR A 137 10.49 25.45 3.58
N ILE A 138 11.20 25.06 2.53
CA ILE A 138 12.61 24.66 2.62
C ILE A 138 13.44 25.36 1.54
N PRO A 139 14.75 25.59 1.75
CA PRO A 139 15.62 26.20 0.75
C PRO A 139 15.77 25.36 -0.53
N ALA A 140 16.17 26.03 -1.62
CA ALA A 140 16.52 25.35 -2.87
C ALA A 140 17.75 24.45 -2.69
N GLY A 141 17.80 23.33 -3.42
CA GLY A 141 18.93 22.39 -3.37
C GLY A 141 19.00 21.56 -2.10
N ARG A 142 17.96 21.59 -1.25
CA ARG A 142 17.92 20.86 0.02
C ARG A 142 16.92 19.72 -0.03
N SER A 143 17.33 18.56 0.50
CA SER A 143 16.42 17.46 0.75
C SER A 143 16.70 16.84 2.11
N PHE A 144 15.69 16.75 2.95
CA PHE A 144 15.83 16.16 4.28
C PHE A 144 14.47 15.79 4.88
N ARG A 145 14.46 14.82 5.80
CA ARG A 145 13.30 14.61 6.68
C ARG A 145 13.34 15.68 7.74
N TRP A 146 12.32 16.53 7.79
CA TRP A 146 12.25 17.64 8.73
C TRP A 146 12.15 17.15 10.16
N ILE A 147 11.13 16.36 10.49
CA ILE A 147 10.98 15.77 11.83
C ILE A 147 11.25 14.28 11.73
N MET A 148 12.18 13.80 12.55
CA MET A 148 12.48 12.38 12.70
C MET A 148 12.34 11.98 14.17
N VAL A 149 11.28 11.25 14.48
CA VAL A 149 11.01 10.73 15.83
C VAL A 149 11.55 9.32 16.00
N ASP A 150 12.23 9.05 17.11
CA ASP A 150 12.58 7.70 17.60
C ASP A 150 12.14 7.51 19.06
N GLY A 151 11.11 6.69 19.26
CA GLY A 151 10.45 6.45 20.54
C GLY A 151 9.44 7.54 20.93
N GLY A 152 8.95 7.45 22.16
CA GLY A 152 7.97 8.39 22.70
C GLY A 152 6.54 8.03 22.36
N ARG A 153 5.60 8.64 23.10
CA ARG A 153 4.16 8.43 22.94
C ARG A 153 3.39 9.74 22.98
N ASP A 154 2.13 9.71 22.55
CA ASP A 154 1.22 10.87 22.61
C ASP A 154 1.75 12.06 21.80
N ILE A 155 1.89 11.88 20.49
CA ILE A 155 2.51 12.86 19.59
C ILE A 155 1.43 13.43 18.65
N LEU A 156 1.33 14.76 18.56
CA LEU A 156 0.36 15.44 17.70
C LEU A 156 1.03 16.23 16.57
N VAL A 157 0.70 15.91 15.33
CA VAL A 157 1.17 16.64 14.14
C VAL A 157 -0.04 16.96 13.29
N GLU A 158 -0.49 18.22 13.27
CA GLU A 158 -1.81 18.55 12.72
C GLU A 158 -1.85 19.83 11.89
N ASN A 159 -2.58 19.77 10.77
CA ASN A 159 -3.11 20.91 10.00
C ASN A 159 -2.09 21.90 9.41
N PHE A 160 -1.10 21.39 8.67
CA PHE A 160 -0.15 22.23 7.92
C PHE A 160 0.29 21.60 6.59
N THR A 161 1.05 22.36 5.80
CA THR A 161 1.61 21.93 4.53
C THR A 161 3.13 21.98 4.57
N MET A 162 3.80 20.89 4.20
CA MET A 162 5.21 20.89 3.81
C MET A 162 5.30 21.33 2.33
N GLN A 163 5.73 22.57 2.09
CA GLN A 163 5.69 23.24 0.80
C GLN A 163 7.05 23.24 0.09
N GLN A 164 7.17 22.43 -0.97
CA GLN A 164 8.40 22.33 -1.78
C GLN A 164 8.41 23.31 -2.97
N GLY A 165 7.27 23.92 -3.31
CA GLY A 165 7.15 24.78 -4.48
C GLY A 165 7.10 24.00 -5.79
N ARG A 166 7.20 24.72 -6.92
CA ARG A 166 6.97 24.15 -8.28
C ARG A 166 8.23 23.59 -8.94
N LYS A 167 9.41 23.84 -8.39
CA LYS A 167 10.68 23.36 -8.93
C LYS A 167 10.98 21.97 -8.38
N PHE A 168 11.64 21.14 -9.17
CA PHE A 168 12.11 19.80 -8.78
C PHE A 168 13.49 19.89 -8.13
N ASP A 169 13.72 20.88 -7.28
CA ASP A 169 15.05 21.24 -6.76
C ASP A 169 15.17 21.07 -5.23
N ARG A 170 14.16 20.49 -4.57
CA ARG A 170 14.14 20.30 -3.12
C ARG A 170 13.15 19.21 -2.70
N SER A 171 13.34 18.61 -1.53
CA SER A 171 12.34 17.71 -0.95
C SER A 171 12.30 17.68 0.58
N ILE A 172 11.11 17.49 1.15
CA ILE A 172 10.91 17.43 2.60
C ILE A 172 9.99 16.26 2.96
N GLY A 173 10.35 15.51 4.00
CA GLY A 173 9.54 14.43 4.54
C GLY A 173 9.48 14.44 6.06
N MET A 174 8.79 13.47 6.64
CA MET A 174 8.84 13.22 8.09
C MET A 174 8.96 11.73 8.38
N GLY A 175 9.52 11.38 9.53
CA GLY A 175 9.61 10.02 10.02
C GLY A 175 9.14 9.92 11.47
N PHE A 176 8.37 8.88 11.75
CA PHE A 176 7.78 8.62 13.05
C PHE A 176 7.98 7.15 13.42
N LEU A 177 9.01 6.86 14.21
CA LEU A 177 9.20 5.55 14.85
C LEU A 177 8.73 5.70 16.29
N VAL A 178 7.42 5.56 16.52
CA VAL A 178 6.80 5.89 17.82
C VAL A 178 6.55 4.65 18.66
N ASP A 179 6.48 4.82 19.97
CA ASP A 179 6.06 3.74 20.86
C ASP A 179 4.54 3.58 20.84
N ASP A 180 3.77 4.67 20.94
CA ASP A 180 2.30 4.66 20.95
C ASP A 180 1.68 6.05 20.64
N ASN A 181 0.41 6.08 20.29
CA ASN A 181 -0.48 7.23 20.17
C ASN A 181 0.07 8.42 19.34
N LEU A 182 0.61 8.15 18.16
CA LEU A 182 0.83 9.19 17.15
C LEU A 182 -0.51 9.60 16.51
N LYS A 183 -0.76 10.90 16.48
CA LYS A 183 -1.86 11.55 15.75
C LYS A 183 -1.29 12.48 14.68
N LEU A 184 -1.23 12.00 13.44
CA LEU A 184 -0.91 12.82 12.27
C LEU A 184 -2.22 13.14 11.53
N PHE A 185 -2.67 14.39 11.58
CA PHE A 185 -3.97 14.78 11.07
C PHE A 185 -3.89 15.95 10.09
N ASN A 186 -4.54 15.84 8.94
CA ASN A 186 -4.70 16.97 8.02
C ASN A 186 -3.40 17.61 7.48
N VAL A 187 -2.39 16.80 7.12
CA VAL A 187 -1.09 17.29 6.61
C VAL A 187 -0.96 17.11 5.09
N GLU A 188 -0.26 18.02 4.41
CA GLU A 188 0.03 17.92 2.97
C GLU A 188 1.54 17.98 2.68
N LYS A 189 2.03 17.14 1.77
CA LYS A 189 3.30 17.34 1.05
C LYS A 189 2.99 17.97 -0.30
N ALA A 190 3.14 19.29 -0.38
CA ALA A 190 2.82 20.07 -1.57
C ALA A 190 4.06 20.31 -2.44
N GLY A 191 3.81 20.54 -3.72
CA GLY A 191 4.83 20.89 -4.69
C GLY A 191 5.38 19.72 -5.51
N SER A 192 6.35 20.06 -6.34
CA SER A 192 7.00 19.16 -7.28
C SER A 192 7.95 18.21 -6.55
N ASN A 193 7.92 16.93 -6.93
CA ASN A 193 8.71 15.90 -6.28
C ASN A 193 9.84 15.43 -7.18
N PRO A 194 11.11 15.66 -6.80
CA PRO A 194 12.28 15.25 -7.57
C PRO A 194 12.48 13.72 -7.56
N ARG A 195 13.50 13.28 -8.29
CA ARG A 195 14.04 11.92 -8.26
C ARG A 195 15.12 11.80 -7.19
N GLU A 196 15.37 10.58 -6.75
CA GLU A 196 16.45 10.30 -5.79
C GLU A 196 17.84 10.61 -6.35
N ASP A 197 18.03 10.41 -7.66
CA ASP A 197 19.30 10.66 -8.38
C ASP A 197 19.48 12.13 -8.81
N SER A 198 18.56 13.02 -8.45
CA SER A 198 18.70 14.46 -8.68
C SER A 198 19.73 15.06 -7.72
N GLU A 199 20.30 16.23 -8.07
CA GLU A 199 21.24 16.94 -7.19
C GLU A 199 20.65 17.24 -5.82
N SER A 200 19.34 17.49 -5.74
CA SER A 200 18.66 17.69 -4.46
C SER A 200 18.40 16.40 -3.70
N GLY A 201 18.31 15.25 -4.36
CA GLY A 201 17.71 14.04 -3.80
C GLY A 201 16.19 14.14 -3.66
N ALA A 202 15.56 13.11 -3.07
CA ALA A 202 14.13 13.06 -2.81
C ALA A 202 13.82 12.40 -1.47
N GLU A 203 12.79 12.90 -0.77
CA GLU A 203 12.35 12.33 0.51
C GLU A 203 10.99 11.68 0.42
N ASN A 204 10.84 10.62 1.22
CA ASN A 204 9.56 10.00 1.47
C ASN A 204 8.57 11.03 2.00
N GLY A 205 7.28 10.87 1.73
CA GLY A 205 6.28 11.77 2.29
C GLY A 205 6.23 11.65 3.81
N ILE A 206 5.85 10.46 4.26
CA ILE A 206 5.91 10.08 5.67
C ILE A 206 6.42 8.64 5.81
N VAL A 207 7.25 8.42 6.82
CA VAL A 207 7.60 7.09 7.32
C VAL A 207 6.94 6.92 8.67
N VAL A 208 6.14 5.88 8.87
CA VAL A 208 5.46 5.65 10.16
C VAL A 208 5.61 4.20 10.56
N GLN A 209 6.12 3.97 11.78
CA GLN A 209 6.26 2.67 12.39
C GLN A 209 5.88 2.78 13.87
N VAL A 210 5.05 1.87 14.34
CA VAL A 210 4.84 1.65 15.78
C VAL A 210 5.78 0.57 16.25
N MET A 211 6.61 0.90 17.24
CA MET A 211 7.75 0.10 17.71
C MET A 211 7.40 -0.81 18.90
N THR A 212 6.16 -0.76 19.38
CA THR A 212 5.63 -1.65 20.42
C THR A 212 4.44 -2.45 19.87
N PRO A 213 4.22 -3.72 20.28
CA PRO A 213 3.12 -4.54 19.75
C PRO A 213 1.71 -4.04 20.10
N ASP A 214 1.56 -3.38 21.25
CA ASP A 214 0.30 -2.85 21.77
C ASP A 214 0.06 -1.39 21.40
N GLY A 215 1.08 -0.69 20.92
CA GLY A 215 0.97 0.68 20.47
C GLY A 215 0.09 0.84 19.23
N VAL A 216 -0.51 2.02 19.11
CA VAL A 216 -1.38 2.42 18.01
C VAL A 216 -0.97 3.78 17.45
N ALA A 217 -0.86 3.89 16.13
CA ALA A 217 -0.68 5.18 15.46
C ALA A 217 -1.81 5.43 14.46
N GLU A 218 -2.12 6.71 14.23
CA GLU A 218 -3.14 7.15 13.29
C GLU A 218 -2.59 8.26 12.39
N VAL A 219 -2.71 8.04 11.10
CA VAL A 219 -2.52 9.03 10.04
C VAL A 219 -3.87 9.22 9.37
N ASN A 220 -4.45 10.40 9.53
CA ASN A 220 -5.76 10.71 8.97
C ASN A 220 -5.70 11.99 8.13
N THR A 221 -6.03 11.86 6.85
CA THR A 221 -5.94 12.92 5.84
C THR A 221 -4.50 13.41 5.62
N PHE A 222 -3.69 12.57 4.98
CA PHE A 222 -2.42 12.98 4.37
C PHE A 222 -2.58 13.17 2.86
N VAL A 223 -2.07 14.29 2.34
CA VAL A 223 -2.26 14.69 0.93
C VAL A 223 -0.94 14.81 0.19
N ARG A 224 -0.88 14.22 -1.01
CA ARG A 224 0.19 14.43 -2.01
C ARG A 224 -0.42 14.26 -3.40
N LYS A 225 -0.23 15.21 -4.32
CA LYS A 225 -0.84 15.13 -5.67
C LYS A 225 0.13 15.25 -6.85
N GLY A 226 1.39 15.58 -6.57
CA GLY A 226 2.40 15.89 -7.57
C GLY A 226 2.47 17.39 -7.92
N PRO A 227 3.19 17.75 -9.01
CA PRO A 227 3.73 16.82 -10.01
C PRO A 227 4.93 16.02 -9.51
N GLN A 228 5.28 14.98 -10.26
CA GLN A 228 6.38 14.05 -9.99
C GLN A 228 7.27 13.91 -11.21
N ASP A 229 8.58 13.87 -10.97
CA ASP A 229 9.54 13.42 -11.96
C ASP A 229 9.76 11.91 -11.83
N MET A 230 9.18 11.12 -12.74
CA MET A 230 9.14 9.66 -12.65
C MET A 230 10.45 9.02 -13.13
N ALA A 231 11.09 8.22 -12.29
CA ALA A 231 12.28 7.44 -12.56
C ALA A 231 11.95 5.95 -12.76
N HIS A 232 12.94 5.14 -13.13
CA HIS A 232 12.81 3.69 -12.99
C HIS A 232 12.96 3.29 -11.52
N TYR A 233 12.31 2.22 -11.09
CA TYR A 233 12.53 1.68 -9.75
C TYR A 233 13.91 0.99 -9.66
N PRO A 234 14.70 1.20 -8.59
CA PRO A 234 14.53 2.26 -7.60
C PRO A 234 15.07 3.61 -8.13
N GLY A 235 14.48 4.72 -7.70
CA GLY A 235 14.88 6.05 -8.19
C GLY A 235 13.92 7.20 -7.83
N ASN A 236 12.86 6.92 -7.08
CA ASN A 236 11.92 7.91 -6.54
C ASN A 236 11.59 7.57 -5.09
N SER A 237 11.15 8.58 -4.35
CA SER A 237 10.71 8.38 -2.97
C SER A 237 9.31 7.77 -2.85
N ILE A 238 9.13 6.97 -1.80
CA ILE A 238 7.85 6.40 -1.40
C ILE A 238 6.97 7.49 -0.80
N THR A 239 5.68 7.53 -1.13
CA THR A 239 4.79 8.52 -0.52
C THR A 239 4.54 8.23 0.95
N VAL A 240 4.08 7.02 1.28
CA VAL A 240 3.86 6.54 2.65
C VAL A 240 4.57 5.20 2.82
N PHE A 241 5.45 5.11 3.81
CA PHE A 241 6.21 3.91 4.10
C PHE A 241 6.02 3.43 5.54
N THR A 242 5.70 2.15 5.71
CA THR A 242 5.77 1.43 6.97
C THR A 242 6.86 0.38 6.86
N GLY A 243 7.93 0.59 7.62
CA GLY A 243 9.12 -0.25 7.58
C GLY A 243 8.95 -1.61 8.27
N ARG A 244 9.98 -2.44 8.11
CA ARG A 244 10.02 -3.83 8.58
C ARG A 244 9.99 -3.99 10.10
N SER A 245 10.27 -2.92 10.82
CA SER A 245 10.35 -2.91 12.29
C SER A 245 9.03 -2.52 12.94
N HIS A 246 7.96 -2.29 12.16
CA HIS A 246 6.63 -2.03 12.70
C HIS A 246 6.05 -3.30 13.36
N LEU A 247 5.61 -3.15 14.61
CA LEU A 247 5.08 -4.20 15.48
C LEU A 247 3.62 -3.97 15.91
N GLY A 248 3.22 -2.71 16.11
CA GLY A 248 1.90 -2.36 16.63
C GLY A 248 0.80 -2.28 15.58
N THR A 249 -0.20 -1.42 15.81
CA THR A 249 -1.28 -1.17 14.84
C THR A 249 -1.19 0.23 14.24
N LEU A 250 -1.30 0.34 12.92
CA LEU A 250 -1.28 1.62 12.21
C LEU A 250 -2.55 1.81 11.37
N TYR A 251 -3.25 2.92 11.62
CA TYR A 251 -4.40 3.34 10.84
C TYR A 251 -4.02 4.42 9.82
N TYR A 252 -4.29 4.16 8.55
CA TYR A 252 -4.25 5.14 7.47
C TYR A 252 -5.67 5.45 7.02
N ARG A 253 -6.15 6.66 7.29
CA ARG A 253 -7.54 7.07 7.02
C ARG A 253 -7.62 8.23 6.04
N ASN A 254 -8.46 8.11 5.01
CA ASN A 254 -8.80 9.23 4.11
C ASN A 254 -7.56 9.88 3.45
N LEU A 255 -6.56 9.09 3.07
CA LEU A 255 -5.40 9.61 2.36
C LEU A 255 -5.79 10.04 0.93
N HIS A 256 -5.17 11.11 0.44
CA HIS A 256 -5.30 11.54 -0.96
C HIS A 256 -3.91 11.57 -1.59
N ILE A 257 -3.57 10.47 -2.26
CA ILE A 257 -2.27 10.32 -2.91
C ILE A 257 -2.46 10.19 -4.41
N GLU A 258 -1.84 11.10 -5.15
CA GLU A 258 -1.74 11.02 -6.59
C GLU A 258 -0.31 11.21 -7.08
N ASN A 259 0.04 10.53 -8.17
CA ASN A 259 1.31 10.69 -8.87
C ASN A 259 2.53 10.46 -7.97
N GLY A 260 2.44 9.50 -7.04
CA GLY A 260 3.59 9.03 -6.28
C GLY A 260 4.67 8.49 -7.22
N GLY A 261 5.92 8.91 -7.00
CA GLY A 261 7.08 8.43 -7.76
C GLY A 261 7.38 6.95 -7.55
N GLU A 262 6.86 6.39 -6.45
CA GLU A 262 6.83 4.96 -6.18
C GLU A 262 5.41 4.55 -5.72
N HIS A 263 5.28 3.86 -4.59
CA HIS A 263 3.99 3.44 -4.03
C HIS A 263 3.20 4.61 -3.44
N GLY A 264 1.87 4.49 -3.43
CA GLY A 264 1.00 5.30 -2.59
C GLY A 264 1.25 4.94 -1.11
N ILE A 265 0.93 3.71 -0.73
CA ILE A 265 1.30 3.12 0.57
C ILE A 265 2.13 1.85 0.33
N TYR A 266 3.30 1.77 0.97
CA TYR A 266 4.09 0.55 1.09
C TYR A 266 4.13 0.15 2.56
N ALA A 267 3.35 -0.87 2.94
CA ALA A 267 3.18 -1.26 4.33
C ALA A 267 2.92 -2.77 4.55
N SER A 268 3.61 -3.64 3.79
CA SER A 268 3.31 -5.08 3.78
C SER A 268 4.39 -6.01 4.33
N LYS A 269 5.59 -5.50 4.62
CA LYS A 269 6.73 -6.32 5.06
C LYS A 269 7.03 -6.06 6.52
N ALA A 270 5.99 -5.99 7.34
CA ALA A 270 6.04 -5.73 8.77
C ALA A 270 5.30 -6.84 9.53
N GLN A 271 5.55 -6.94 10.84
CA GLN A 271 4.84 -7.87 11.73
C GLN A 271 3.56 -7.24 12.28
N GLY A 272 3.54 -5.91 12.43
CA GLY A 272 2.38 -5.15 12.88
C GLY A 272 1.27 -5.02 11.85
N ASP A 273 0.11 -4.63 12.36
CA ASP A 273 -1.14 -4.50 11.62
C ASP A 273 -1.24 -3.16 10.91
N VAL A 274 -1.63 -3.18 9.63
CA VAL A 274 -1.85 -1.97 8.83
C VAL A 274 -3.26 -1.91 8.29
N ARG A 275 -3.97 -0.85 8.66
CA ARG A 275 -5.42 -0.70 8.46
C ARG A 275 -5.69 0.55 7.63
N VAL A 276 -5.99 0.35 6.35
CA VAL A 276 -6.27 1.43 5.39
C VAL A 276 -7.78 1.58 5.25
N GLU A 277 -8.31 2.77 5.52
CA GLU A 277 -9.74 3.07 5.52
C GLU A 277 -10.02 4.32 4.65
N GLY A 278 -10.76 4.12 3.57
CA GLY A 278 -11.07 5.13 2.58
C GLY A 278 -9.85 5.58 1.77
N GLY A 279 -9.97 6.78 1.20
CA GLY A 279 -8.89 7.45 0.47
C GLY A 279 -8.89 7.21 -1.04
N LEU A 280 -8.11 8.03 -1.72
CA LEU A 280 -7.91 8.03 -3.16
C LEU A 280 -6.42 7.84 -3.47
N PHE A 281 -6.11 6.83 -4.27
CA PHE A 281 -4.77 6.50 -4.74
C PHE A 281 -4.75 6.50 -6.27
N LYS A 282 -4.27 7.58 -6.88
CA LYS A 282 -4.34 7.77 -8.35
C LYS A 282 -2.96 7.85 -8.99
N ASN A 283 -2.73 7.07 -10.04
CA ASN A 283 -1.56 7.20 -10.92
C ASN A 283 -0.20 7.14 -10.21
N ASN A 284 -0.08 6.30 -9.18
CA ASN A 284 1.18 6.03 -8.51
C ASN A 284 2.03 5.05 -9.34
N TYR A 285 3.36 5.20 -9.33
CA TYR A 285 4.28 4.32 -10.07
C TYR A 285 4.25 2.86 -9.58
N GLY A 286 4.16 2.69 -8.27
CA GLY A 286 4.07 1.39 -7.64
C GLY A 286 2.62 0.93 -7.50
N ASP A 287 2.32 0.39 -6.34
CA ASP A 287 0.96 0.07 -5.93
C ASP A 287 0.25 1.34 -5.43
N GLY A 288 -1.06 1.39 -5.60
CA GLY A 288 -1.89 2.32 -4.84
C GLY A 288 -1.75 2.02 -3.34
N VAL A 289 -2.00 0.77 -2.96
CA VAL A 289 -1.90 0.30 -1.57
C VAL A 289 -1.25 -1.08 -1.53
N ARG A 290 -0.21 -1.24 -0.71
CA ARG A 290 0.42 -2.53 -0.45
C ARG A 290 0.42 -2.86 1.05
N ILE A 291 -0.20 -3.98 1.42
CA ILE A 291 -0.35 -4.48 2.82
C ILE A 291 -0.12 -6.00 2.91
N ALA A 292 -0.08 -6.59 4.11
CA ALA A 292 -0.11 -8.04 4.32
C ALA A 292 -0.53 -8.39 5.75
N GLY A 293 -0.99 -9.63 5.95
CA GLY A 293 -1.26 -10.22 7.28
C GLY A 293 -2.70 -10.10 7.77
N GLU A 294 -3.05 -10.99 8.71
CA GLU A 294 -4.41 -11.21 9.21
C GLU A 294 -5.08 -9.98 9.82
N GLY A 295 -4.34 -9.19 10.60
CA GLY A 295 -4.86 -7.95 11.21
C GLY A 295 -4.79 -6.71 10.31
N SER A 296 -4.37 -6.88 9.05
CA SER A 296 -4.27 -5.80 8.06
C SER A 296 -5.44 -5.81 7.07
N TRP A 297 -5.88 -4.62 6.67
CA TRP A 297 -6.94 -4.48 5.67
C TRP A 297 -6.89 -3.22 4.83
N VAL A 298 -7.57 -3.28 3.68
CA VAL A 298 -7.95 -2.11 2.88
C VAL A 298 -9.47 -2.09 2.78
N LYS A 299 -10.09 -1.03 3.30
CA LYS A 299 -11.55 -0.85 3.33
C LYS A 299 -11.96 0.44 2.65
N GLY A 300 -12.88 0.40 1.70
CA GLY A 300 -13.48 1.61 1.12
C GLY A 300 -12.53 2.47 0.27
N ALA A 301 -11.35 1.98 -0.09
CA ALA A 301 -10.37 2.75 -0.86
C ALA A 301 -10.74 2.79 -2.35
N THR A 302 -10.43 3.92 -3.00
CA THR A 302 -10.48 4.04 -4.46
C THR A 302 -9.07 4.11 -5.04
N VAL A 303 -8.75 3.19 -5.95
CA VAL A 303 -7.47 3.18 -6.67
C VAL A 303 -7.73 3.41 -8.16
N VAL A 304 -7.03 4.38 -8.77
CA VAL A 304 -7.21 4.77 -10.18
C VAL A 304 -5.89 4.69 -10.91
N ILE A 305 -5.88 3.99 -12.05
CA ILE A 305 -4.78 3.87 -12.99
C ILE A 305 -5.26 4.39 -14.35
N ASP A 306 -4.74 5.54 -14.75
CA ASP A 306 -5.15 6.25 -15.97
C ASP A 306 -3.99 7.08 -16.52
N ASP A 307 -3.25 6.51 -17.48
CA ASP A 307 -2.11 7.18 -18.15
C ASP A 307 -2.54 8.39 -18.99
N THR A 308 -3.83 8.49 -19.28
CA THR A 308 -4.38 9.64 -20.04
C THR A 308 -4.76 10.81 -19.15
N ASP A 309 -4.83 10.62 -17.82
CA ASP A 309 -5.26 11.62 -16.84
C ASP A 309 -4.14 11.89 -15.80
N ARG A 310 -3.00 12.36 -16.28
CA ARG A 310 -1.82 12.66 -15.44
C ARG A 310 -1.77 14.12 -15.01
N THR A 311 -1.28 14.37 -13.80
CA THR A 311 -1.11 15.74 -13.27
C THR A 311 -0.19 16.57 -14.18
N PRO A 312 -0.61 17.78 -14.59
CA PRO A 312 0.22 18.69 -15.37
C PRO A 312 1.57 18.95 -14.72
N GLY A 313 2.63 18.95 -15.53
CA GLY A 313 4.00 19.15 -15.05
C GLY A 313 4.71 17.88 -14.58
N ASN A 314 4.04 16.71 -14.58
CA ASN A 314 4.72 15.43 -14.44
C ASN A 314 5.83 15.28 -15.50
N ARG A 315 6.97 14.75 -15.07
CA ARG A 315 8.15 14.47 -15.91
C ARG A 315 8.48 12.99 -15.87
N GLY A 316 9.43 12.58 -16.72
CA GLY A 316 9.91 11.21 -16.76
C GLY A 316 8.90 10.20 -17.30
N LYS A 317 9.25 8.92 -17.23
CA LYS A 317 8.45 7.82 -17.80
C LYS A 317 7.76 7.05 -16.68
N TRP A 318 6.43 7.00 -16.71
CA TRP A 318 5.65 6.10 -15.87
C TRP A 318 5.70 4.72 -16.54
N ARG A 319 6.36 3.74 -15.91
CA ARG A 319 6.61 2.41 -16.53
C ARG A 319 5.82 1.29 -15.90
N GLN A 320 5.14 1.57 -14.80
CA GLN A 320 4.40 0.59 -14.03
C GLN A 320 3.32 1.29 -13.20
N ALA A 321 2.26 0.56 -12.91
CA ALA A 321 1.25 0.86 -11.93
C ALA A 321 0.70 -0.47 -11.40
N ARG A 322 0.24 -0.53 -10.15
CA ARG A 322 -0.56 -1.63 -9.61
C ARG A 322 -1.67 -1.06 -8.74
N GLY A 323 -2.76 -1.79 -8.59
CA GLY A 323 -3.87 -1.35 -7.75
C GLY A 323 -3.59 -1.64 -6.28
N ILE A 324 -4.26 -2.66 -5.75
CA ILE A 324 -4.06 -3.16 -4.38
C ILE A 324 -3.15 -4.39 -4.45
N HIS A 325 -2.19 -4.49 -3.53
CA HIS A 325 -1.20 -5.56 -3.52
C HIS A 325 -1.03 -6.17 -2.12
N MET A 326 -1.25 -7.47 -2.00
CA MET A 326 -0.93 -8.24 -0.80
C MET A 326 0.39 -8.99 -0.97
N GLN A 327 1.42 -8.60 -0.22
CA GLN A 327 2.78 -9.16 -0.32
C GLN A 327 3.47 -9.19 1.04
N SER A 328 3.66 -10.37 1.64
CA SER A 328 4.30 -10.49 2.95
C SER A 328 5.84 -10.60 2.90
N GLY A 329 6.42 -10.85 1.72
CA GLY A 329 7.86 -11.06 1.58
C GLY A 329 8.35 -12.28 2.38
N LYS A 330 9.38 -12.11 3.22
CA LYS A 330 9.96 -13.21 4.02
C LYS A 330 9.11 -13.63 5.21
N TYR A 331 8.07 -12.87 5.56
CA TYR A 331 7.25 -13.13 6.74
C TYR A 331 6.23 -14.24 6.50
N GLY A 332 5.89 -14.52 5.24
CA GLY A 332 4.99 -15.62 4.89
C GLY A 332 3.63 -15.51 5.57
N LEU A 333 3.10 -14.30 5.71
CA LEU A 333 1.87 -14.03 6.44
C LEU A 333 0.64 -14.59 5.71
N THR A 334 -0.37 -14.96 6.48
CA THR A 334 -1.68 -15.42 5.99
C THR A 334 -2.78 -14.50 6.54
N GLY A 335 -3.96 -14.54 5.92
CA GLY A 335 -5.08 -13.66 6.22
C GLY A 335 -4.99 -12.29 5.53
N GLY A 336 -5.80 -11.35 6.02
CA GLY A 336 -5.92 -10.00 5.51
C GLY A 336 -7.18 -9.82 4.66
N LEU A 337 -7.64 -8.58 4.59
CA LEU A 337 -8.95 -8.24 4.03
C LEU A 337 -8.87 -7.08 3.04
N VAL A 338 -9.46 -7.26 1.86
CA VAL A 338 -9.79 -6.17 0.94
C VAL A 338 -11.31 -6.10 0.83
N GLU A 339 -11.90 -4.99 1.27
CA GLU A 339 -13.35 -4.85 1.42
C GLU A 339 -13.85 -3.50 0.91
N ASP A 340 -15.01 -3.48 0.25
CA ASP A 340 -15.70 -2.26 -0.21
C ASP A 340 -14.84 -1.35 -1.11
N CYS A 341 -13.80 -1.89 -1.73
CA CYS A 341 -12.85 -1.14 -2.55
C CYS A 341 -13.31 -1.01 -4.01
N THR A 342 -12.91 0.09 -4.64
CA THR A 342 -13.07 0.33 -6.08
C THR A 342 -11.70 0.49 -6.74
N VAL A 343 -11.39 -0.35 -7.73
CA VAL A 343 -10.12 -0.26 -8.47
C VAL A 343 -10.41 -0.09 -9.96
N ILE A 344 -9.90 0.99 -10.54
CA ILE A 344 -10.19 1.41 -11.91
C ILE A 344 -8.88 1.47 -12.69
N ALA A 345 -8.78 0.73 -13.79
CA ALA A 345 -7.73 0.88 -14.78
C ALA A 345 -8.33 1.24 -16.13
N ARG A 346 -8.21 2.52 -16.51
CA ARG A 346 -8.65 3.01 -17.84
C ARG A 346 -7.57 2.84 -18.89
N SER A 347 -6.34 3.16 -18.51
CA SER A 347 -5.14 3.02 -19.31
C SER A 347 -3.95 2.84 -18.36
N SER A 348 -3.03 1.94 -18.70
CA SER A 348 -1.87 1.65 -17.86
C SER A 348 -0.62 1.51 -18.71
N PRO A 349 0.53 2.10 -18.31
CA PRO A 349 1.80 1.86 -18.99
C PRO A 349 2.22 0.40 -18.88
N ARG A 350 1.97 -0.20 -17.70
CA ARG A 350 2.15 -1.62 -17.37
C ARG A 350 1.51 -1.89 -16.02
N THR A 351 0.79 -2.99 -15.87
CA THR A 351 0.42 -3.50 -14.54
C THR A 351 0.54 -5.02 -14.52
N GLU A 352 0.77 -5.58 -13.34
CA GLU A 352 0.66 -7.04 -13.15
C GLU A 352 -0.79 -7.44 -12.89
N ALA A 353 -1.52 -6.64 -12.11
CA ALA A 353 -2.94 -6.79 -11.85
C ALA A 353 -3.50 -5.52 -11.19
N LEU A 354 -4.82 -5.36 -11.21
CA LEU A 354 -5.53 -4.36 -10.40
C LEU A 354 -5.60 -4.82 -8.93
N LEU A 355 -5.77 -6.12 -8.69
CA LEU A 355 -5.53 -6.74 -7.39
C LEU A 355 -4.51 -7.87 -7.54
N LYS A 356 -3.41 -7.76 -6.81
CA LYS A 356 -2.35 -8.77 -6.79
C LYS A 356 -2.25 -9.39 -5.41
N ILE A 357 -2.32 -10.72 -5.34
CA ILE A 357 -1.93 -11.49 -4.17
C ILE A 357 -0.69 -12.30 -4.52
N GLU A 358 0.45 -11.90 -3.96
CA GLU A 358 1.75 -12.44 -4.35
C GLU A 358 1.99 -13.84 -3.77
N HIS A 359 2.92 -14.58 -4.38
CA HIS A 359 3.27 -15.96 -4.02
C HIS A 359 3.67 -16.13 -2.54
N ASN A 360 4.14 -15.08 -1.88
CA ASN A 360 4.53 -15.10 -0.47
C ASN A 360 3.39 -14.68 0.48
N GLN A 361 2.17 -14.44 -0.01
CA GLN A 361 0.98 -14.23 0.79
C GLN A 361 0.17 -15.54 0.88
N GLY A 362 -0.24 -15.91 2.10
CA GLY A 362 -1.10 -17.06 2.39
C GLY A 362 -2.54 -16.83 1.96
N ALA A 363 -3.51 -17.28 2.74
CA ALA A 363 -4.93 -17.01 2.53
C ALA A 363 -5.24 -15.50 2.61
N ALA A 364 -6.36 -15.10 2.02
CA ALA A 364 -6.93 -13.76 2.15
C ALA A 364 -8.42 -13.75 1.82
N THR A 365 -9.12 -12.70 2.26
CA THR A 365 -10.51 -12.44 1.87
C THR A 365 -10.63 -11.16 1.08
N VAL A 366 -11.35 -11.21 -0.04
CA VAL A 366 -11.69 -10.07 -0.87
C VAL A 366 -13.19 -10.04 -1.00
N ARG A 367 -13.84 -8.95 -0.60
CA ARG A 367 -15.30 -8.87 -0.67
C ARG A 367 -15.88 -7.50 -0.98
N ASN A 368 -17.05 -7.49 -1.60
CA ASN A 368 -17.79 -6.26 -1.96
C ASN A 368 -16.96 -5.29 -2.81
N CYS A 369 -16.08 -5.81 -3.66
CA CYS A 369 -15.17 -4.99 -4.46
C CYS A 369 -15.64 -4.83 -5.91
N ARG A 370 -15.35 -3.66 -6.47
CA ARG A 370 -15.64 -3.32 -7.87
C ARG A 370 -14.35 -3.05 -8.62
N PHE A 371 -14.19 -3.71 -9.75
CA PHE A 371 -13.05 -3.55 -10.64
C PHE A 371 -13.52 -3.11 -12.01
N PHE A 372 -12.89 -2.06 -12.54
CA PHE A 372 -13.07 -1.61 -13.91
C PHE A 372 -11.76 -1.76 -14.67
N ASN A 373 -11.74 -2.52 -15.77
CA ASN A 373 -10.53 -2.77 -16.53
C ASN A 373 -10.74 -2.59 -18.05
N ASN A 374 -10.09 -1.57 -18.61
CA ASN A 374 -10.01 -1.31 -20.04
C ASN A 374 -8.60 -1.58 -20.62
N THR A 375 -7.76 -2.29 -19.88
CA THR A 375 -6.37 -2.55 -20.27
C THR A 375 -6.19 -3.97 -20.80
N SER A 376 -5.00 -4.27 -21.32
CA SER A 376 -4.62 -5.62 -21.73
C SER A 376 -3.93 -6.43 -20.62
N TYR A 377 -4.14 -6.03 -19.35
CA TYR A 377 -3.51 -6.66 -18.19
C TYR A 377 -4.56 -7.33 -17.31
N PRO A 378 -4.19 -8.33 -16.49
CA PRO A 378 -5.13 -9.06 -15.64
C PRO A 378 -5.87 -8.14 -14.66
N THR A 379 -7.12 -8.47 -14.33
CA THR A 379 -7.82 -7.72 -13.27
C THR A 379 -7.39 -8.22 -11.89
N ILE A 380 -7.57 -9.50 -11.59
CA ILE A 380 -7.17 -10.13 -10.32
C ILE A 380 -6.19 -11.26 -10.62
N VAL A 381 -5.05 -11.27 -9.93
CA VAL A 381 -4.07 -12.36 -9.99
C VAL A 381 -3.69 -12.79 -8.58
N VAL A 382 -3.81 -14.09 -8.35
CA VAL A 382 -3.31 -14.76 -7.16
C VAL A 382 -2.27 -15.78 -7.57
N ASP A 383 -1.03 -15.56 -7.16
CA ASP A 383 0.09 -16.42 -7.52
C ASP A 383 0.07 -17.73 -6.73
N GLU A 384 0.66 -18.77 -7.34
CA GLU A 384 1.00 -20.02 -6.66
C GLU A 384 1.86 -19.72 -5.42
N PRO A 385 1.56 -20.34 -4.26
CA PRO A 385 2.37 -20.16 -3.07
C PRO A 385 3.84 -20.50 -3.34
N ALA A 386 4.74 -19.62 -2.94
CA ALA A 386 6.17 -19.84 -3.08
C ALA A 386 6.62 -21.10 -2.34
N THR A 387 7.73 -21.68 -2.78
CA THR A 387 8.44 -22.73 -2.07
C THR A 387 9.61 -22.15 -1.26
N GLY A 388 10.19 -22.95 -0.38
CA GLY A 388 11.39 -22.56 0.37
C GLY A 388 11.17 -21.38 1.35
N PRO A 389 12.16 -20.49 1.54
CA PRO A 389 12.15 -19.47 2.59
C PRO A 389 11.08 -18.37 2.46
N GLN A 390 10.44 -18.24 1.30
CA GLN A 390 9.35 -17.28 1.07
C GLN A 390 7.98 -17.93 1.08
N ARG A 391 7.91 -19.23 1.39
CA ARG A 391 6.66 -19.98 1.45
C ARG A 391 5.75 -19.40 2.53
N PRO A 392 4.51 -19.00 2.19
CA PRO A 392 3.59 -18.51 3.18
C PRO A 392 3.09 -19.63 4.09
N THR A 393 2.75 -19.25 5.31
CA THR A 393 2.06 -20.10 6.27
C THR A 393 0.68 -20.46 5.71
N LYS A 394 0.27 -21.73 5.87
CA LYS A 394 -1.11 -22.15 5.58
C LYS A 394 -2.07 -21.47 6.57
N PRO A 395 -3.37 -21.28 6.23
CA PRO A 395 -4.05 -21.66 4.99
C PRO A 395 -3.57 -20.89 3.75
N TRP A 396 -3.90 -21.40 2.57
CA TRP A 396 -3.59 -20.76 1.27
C TRP A 396 -4.82 -20.47 0.44
N ASP A 397 -5.95 -21.07 0.79
CA ASP A 397 -7.24 -20.85 0.14
C ASP A 397 -7.63 -19.38 0.16
N MET A 398 -8.34 -18.98 -0.89
CA MET A 398 -8.84 -17.62 -1.07
C MET A 398 -10.35 -17.58 -0.93
N THR A 399 -10.87 -16.50 -0.36
CA THR A 399 -12.29 -16.21 -0.38
C THR A 399 -12.56 -14.94 -1.18
N PHE A 400 -13.33 -15.06 -2.25
CA PHE A 400 -13.86 -13.96 -3.04
C PHE A 400 -15.39 -13.91 -2.90
N GLU A 401 -15.94 -12.80 -2.44
CA GLU A 401 -17.38 -12.65 -2.19
C GLU A 401 -17.91 -11.32 -2.76
N ASN A 402 -19.01 -11.33 -3.50
CA ASN A 402 -19.65 -10.10 -4.01
C ASN A 402 -18.67 -9.25 -4.84
N ILE A 403 -18.06 -9.86 -5.86
CA ILE A 403 -17.07 -9.21 -6.72
C ILE A 403 -17.71 -8.83 -8.04
N GLN A 404 -17.50 -7.58 -8.47
CA GLN A 404 -17.90 -7.11 -9.79
C GLN A 404 -16.68 -6.71 -10.60
N ILE A 405 -16.51 -7.29 -11.79
CA ILE A 405 -15.48 -6.93 -12.76
C ILE A 405 -16.18 -6.51 -14.06
N SER A 406 -15.87 -5.33 -14.56
CA SER A 406 -16.41 -4.84 -15.84
C SER A 406 -15.38 -4.07 -16.67
N GLY A 407 -15.66 -3.88 -17.95
CA GLY A 407 -14.85 -3.03 -18.82
C GLY A 407 -14.69 -3.60 -20.23
N GLN A 408 -13.67 -3.12 -20.93
CA GLN A 408 -13.35 -3.46 -22.31
C GLN A 408 -11.92 -4.02 -22.42
N ALA A 409 -11.51 -4.81 -21.42
CA ALA A 409 -10.22 -5.49 -21.43
C ALA A 409 -10.08 -6.39 -22.66
N SER A 410 -8.84 -6.67 -23.08
CA SER A 410 -8.57 -7.60 -24.20
C SER A 410 -7.28 -8.40 -23.95
N ASN A 411 -7.20 -9.62 -24.50
CA ASN A 411 -6.03 -10.50 -24.43
C ASN A 411 -5.50 -10.70 -23.00
N THR A 412 -6.40 -10.98 -22.06
CA THR A 412 -6.09 -11.00 -20.63
C THR A 412 -7.03 -11.93 -19.85
N VAL A 413 -7.02 -11.85 -18.52
CA VAL A 413 -7.88 -12.64 -17.63
C VAL A 413 -8.59 -11.74 -16.60
N GLY A 414 -9.86 -12.05 -16.32
CA GLY A 414 -10.63 -11.43 -15.25
C GLY A 414 -10.08 -11.80 -13.88
N LEU A 415 -10.08 -13.10 -13.54
CA LEU A 415 -9.58 -13.62 -12.28
C LEU A 415 -8.72 -14.86 -12.54
N LEU A 416 -7.44 -14.79 -12.17
CA LEU A 416 -6.52 -15.93 -12.18
C LEU A 416 -6.17 -16.35 -10.75
N LEU A 417 -6.40 -17.62 -10.44
CA LEU A 417 -6.11 -18.26 -9.16
C LEU A 417 -5.17 -19.44 -9.39
N GLN A 418 -3.95 -19.39 -8.86
CA GLN A 418 -2.94 -20.43 -9.08
C GLN A 418 -2.54 -21.12 -7.76
N GLY A 419 -2.54 -22.45 -7.73
CA GLY A 419 -2.05 -23.24 -6.59
C GLY A 419 -2.80 -23.00 -5.28
N ARG A 420 -4.08 -22.61 -5.32
CA ARG A 420 -4.90 -22.27 -4.13
C ARG A 420 -6.07 -23.26 -3.98
N PRO A 421 -5.81 -24.53 -3.65
CA PRO A 421 -6.87 -25.53 -3.50
C PRO A 421 -7.84 -25.17 -2.36
N GLY A 422 -9.08 -25.62 -2.48
CA GLY A 422 -10.13 -25.38 -1.48
C GLY A 422 -10.63 -23.94 -1.39
N SER A 423 -10.32 -23.09 -2.38
CA SER A 423 -10.78 -21.69 -2.42
C SER A 423 -12.29 -21.58 -2.66
N ARG A 424 -12.85 -20.39 -2.41
CA ARG A 424 -14.27 -20.09 -2.63
C ARG A 424 -14.45 -18.79 -3.41
N LEU A 425 -15.26 -18.87 -4.46
CA LEU A 425 -15.77 -17.75 -5.23
C LEU A 425 -17.29 -17.75 -5.10
N SER A 426 -17.85 -16.71 -4.48
CA SER A 426 -19.29 -16.58 -4.27
C SER A 426 -19.81 -15.22 -4.73
N ASN A 427 -20.89 -15.21 -5.51
CA ASN A 427 -21.48 -13.99 -6.05
C ASN A 427 -20.46 -13.13 -6.83
N VAL A 428 -19.91 -13.72 -7.89
CA VAL A 428 -18.90 -13.08 -8.75
C VAL A 428 -19.50 -12.80 -10.12
N THR A 429 -19.49 -11.52 -10.50
CA THR A 429 -19.95 -11.05 -11.81
C THR A 429 -18.78 -10.52 -12.61
N ILE A 430 -18.57 -11.05 -13.82
CA ILE A 430 -17.54 -10.60 -14.75
C ILE A 430 -18.21 -10.26 -16.09
N ASP A 431 -18.06 -9.02 -16.54
CA ASP A 431 -18.53 -8.52 -17.84
C ASP A 431 -17.34 -7.91 -18.60
N LEU A 432 -16.61 -8.77 -19.30
CA LEU A 432 -15.41 -8.43 -20.07
C LEU A 432 -15.49 -9.07 -21.47
N PRO A 433 -16.41 -8.61 -22.34
CA PRO A 433 -16.70 -9.27 -23.63
C PRO A 433 -15.60 -9.09 -24.68
N GLY A 434 -14.52 -8.39 -24.35
CA GLY A 434 -13.42 -8.13 -25.27
C GLY A 434 -12.68 -9.39 -25.70
N ILE A 435 -12.08 -9.31 -26.88
CA ILE A 435 -11.37 -10.43 -27.52
C ILE A 435 -10.25 -10.99 -26.64
N GLY A 436 -10.14 -12.32 -26.60
CA GLY A 436 -9.06 -13.01 -25.90
C GLY A 436 -9.07 -12.81 -24.38
N VAL A 437 -10.23 -12.49 -23.79
CA VAL A 437 -10.37 -12.38 -22.33
C VAL A 437 -10.94 -13.66 -21.75
N ASP A 438 -10.20 -14.35 -20.89
CA ASP A 438 -10.77 -15.43 -20.07
C ASP A 438 -11.40 -14.86 -18.79
N GLY A 439 -12.48 -15.49 -18.31
CA GLY A 439 -13.21 -15.02 -17.13
C GLY A 439 -12.53 -15.41 -15.83
N ILE A 440 -12.81 -16.63 -15.39
CA ILE A 440 -12.22 -17.24 -14.21
C ILE A 440 -11.26 -18.35 -14.66
N VAL A 441 -10.01 -18.30 -14.21
CA VAL A 441 -9.00 -19.33 -14.47
C VAL A 441 -8.53 -19.88 -13.13
N LEU A 442 -8.82 -21.16 -12.90
CA LEU A 442 -8.41 -21.91 -11.73
C LEU A 442 -7.30 -22.89 -12.14
N ASP A 443 -6.07 -22.56 -11.82
CA ASP A 443 -4.89 -23.36 -12.16
C ASP A 443 -4.36 -24.04 -10.91
N ASP A 444 -4.32 -25.38 -10.91
CA ASP A 444 -3.86 -26.20 -9.79
C ASP A 444 -4.57 -25.85 -8.46
N SER A 445 -5.88 -25.57 -8.56
CA SER A 445 -6.71 -25.06 -7.46
C SER A 445 -7.93 -25.95 -7.23
N ALA A 446 -7.72 -27.27 -7.25
CA ALA A 446 -8.76 -28.27 -7.05
C ALA A 446 -9.54 -28.06 -5.74
N GLY A 447 -10.78 -28.56 -5.70
CA GLY A 447 -11.69 -28.37 -4.59
C GLY A 447 -12.29 -26.96 -4.48
N THR A 448 -12.00 -26.06 -5.44
CA THR A 448 -12.57 -24.70 -5.42
C THR A 448 -14.09 -24.73 -5.60
N ILE A 449 -14.81 -23.99 -4.77
CA ILE A 449 -16.26 -23.81 -4.88
C ILE A 449 -16.55 -22.52 -5.65
N VAL A 450 -17.32 -22.62 -6.73
CA VAL A 450 -17.80 -21.51 -7.56
C VAL A 450 -19.31 -21.45 -7.46
N ASP A 451 -19.83 -20.43 -6.79
CA ASP A 451 -21.22 -20.35 -6.34
C ASP A 451 -21.86 -19.00 -6.72
N GLY A 452 -22.98 -19.00 -7.44
CA GLY A 452 -23.71 -17.76 -7.77
C GLY A 452 -22.92 -16.85 -8.72
N VAL A 453 -22.34 -17.39 -9.80
CA VAL A 453 -21.50 -16.59 -10.71
C VAL A 453 -22.19 -16.26 -12.04
N SER A 454 -21.87 -15.09 -12.57
CA SER A 454 -22.32 -14.60 -13.88
C SER A 454 -21.14 -14.05 -14.66
N VAL A 455 -20.70 -14.78 -15.69
CA VAL A 455 -19.49 -14.46 -16.48
C VAL A 455 -19.84 -14.33 -17.96
N LEU A 456 -19.57 -13.15 -18.53
CA LEU A 456 -19.57 -12.87 -19.96
C LEU A 456 -18.18 -12.42 -20.39
N THR A 457 -17.58 -13.14 -21.33
CA THR A 457 -16.20 -12.93 -21.77
C THR A 457 -16.03 -13.11 -23.28
N GLY A 458 -14.99 -12.56 -23.90
CA GLY A 458 -14.67 -12.91 -25.30
C GLY A 458 -13.95 -14.25 -25.46
N GLY A 459 -13.22 -14.71 -24.43
CA GLY A 459 -12.59 -16.03 -24.36
C GLY A 459 -13.44 -17.02 -23.56
N TYR A 460 -12.79 -17.89 -22.78
CA TYR A 460 -13.48 -18.89 -21.97
C TYR A 460 -13.98 -18.30 -20.65
N PRO A 461 -15.30 -18.36 -20.34
CA PRO A 461 -15.83 -17.86 -19.07
C PRO A 461 -15.25 -18.58 -17.84
N LEU A 462 -14.95 -19.88 -17.95
CA LEU A 462 -14.31 -20.66 -16.88
C LEU A 462 -13.28 -21.64 -17.45
N ARG A 463 -12.09 -21.66 -16.86
CA ARG A 463 -11.04 -22.64 -17.13
C ARG A 463 -10.57 -23.26 -15.83
N VAL A 464 -10.36 -24.57 -15.85
CA VAL A 464 -9.85 -25.34 -14.73
C VAL A 464 -8.70 -26.23 -15.19
N SER A 465 -7.63 -26.32 -14.40
CA SER A 465 -6.52 -27.24 -14.63
C SER A 465 -5.94 -27.78 -13.34
N SER A 466 -5.31 -28.95 -13.42
CA SER A 466 -4.47 -29.54 -12.37
C SER A 466 -3.17 -30.06 -12.97
N LYS A 467 -2.05 -29.87 -12.27
CA LYS A 467 -0.74 -30.37 -12.72
C LYS A 467 -0.60 -31.88 -12.52
N VAL A 468 -1.37 -32.44 -11.60
CA VAL A 468 -1.38 -33.86 -11.25
C VAL A 468 -2.80 -34.42 -11.35
N GLY A 469 -2.95 -35.72 -11.58
CA GLY A 469 -4.25 -36.36 -11.49
C GLY A 469 -4.82 -36.22 -10.06
N THR A 470 -6.11 -35.92 -9.96
CA THR A 470 -6.81 -35.79 -8.68
C THR A 470 -8.17 -36.46 -8.74
N SER A 471 -8.60 -37.02 -7.61
CA SER A 471 -9.96 -37.57 -7.41
C SER A 471 -10.94 -36.53 -6.86
N GLU A 472 -10.45 -35.32 -6.56
CA GLU A 472 -11.29 -34.17 -6.18
C GLU A 472 -11.75 -33.42 -7.44
N CYS A 473 -12.95 -32.83 -7.38
CA CYS A 473 -13.42 -31.92 -8.42
C CYS A 473 -12.39 -30.80 -8.64
N LEU A 474 -12.05 -30.50 -9.90
CA LEU A 474 -11.21 -29.32 -10.19
C LEU A 474 -11.94 -28.04 -9.77
N ALA A 475 -13.25 -28.01 -9.99
CA ALA A 475 -14.15 -27.03 -9.40
C ALA A 475 -15.52 -27.64 -9.08
N THR A 476 -16.16 -27.15 -8.03
CA THR A 476 -17.55 -27.45 -7.68
C THR A 476 -18.42 -26.26 -8.04
N LEU A 477 -19.29 -26.42 -9.02
CA LEU A 477 -20.17 -25.36 -9.53
C LEU A 477 -21.54 -25.42 -8.83
N LYS A 478 -22.04 -24.28 -8.40
CA LYS A 478 -23.34 -24.12 -7.73
C LYS A 478 -24.03 -22.84 -8.20
N ASN A 479 -25.35 -22.89 -8.38
CA ASN A 479 -26.17 -21.71 -8.68
C ASN A 479 -25.60 -20.84 -9.81
N ILE A 480 -25.15 -21.46 -10.90
CA ILE A 480 -24.52 -20.74 -12.00
C ILE A 480 -25.58 -19.94 -12.76
N GLU A 481 -25.47 -18.62 -12.73
CA GLU A 481 -26.42 -17.72 -13.41
C GLU A 481 -26.09 -17.61 -14.90
N ARG A 482 -24.80 -17.48 -15.21
CA ARG A 482 -24.32 -17.35 -16.60
C ARG A 482 -22.85 -17.73 -16.71
N LEU A 483 -22.52 -18.57 -17.67
CA LEU A 483 -21.17 -18.71 -18.22
C LEU A 483 -21.31 -18.60 -19.72
N GLN A 484 -20.73 -17.57 -20.32
CA GLN A 484 -20.92 -17.30 -21.74
C GLN A 484 -19.66 -16.69 -22.37
N SER A 485 -19.18 -17.33 -23.43
CA SER A 485 -18.31 -16.68 -24.40
C SER A 485 -19.13 -15.87 -25.41
N ALA A 486 -18.70 -14.65 -25.70
CA ALA A 486 -19.28 -13.79 -26.72
C ALA A 486 -18.70 -14.06 -28.11
N LEU A 487 -17.54 -14.72 -28.22
CA LEU A 487 -16.80 -14.87 -29.47
C LEU A 487 -16.41 -16.32 -29.80
N LEU A 488 -16.40 -17.22 -28.82
CA LEU A 488 -16.23 -18.65 -29.08
C LEU A 488 -17.60 -19.27 -29.40
N THR A 489 -17.62 -20.20 -30.36
CA THR A 489 -18.83 -20.92 -30.77
C THR A 489 -18.77 -22.38 -30.36
N ASP A 490 -19.93 -23.03 -30.37
CA ASP A 490 -20.10 -24.42 -29.90
C ASP A 490 -19.54 -25.48 -30.87
N VAL A 491 -18.92 -25.06 -31.97
CA VAL A 491 -18.33 -25.94 -32.98
C VAL A 491 -17.18 -26.71 -32.31
N ASP A 492 -17.27 -28.04 -32.31
CA ASP A 492 -16.35 -28.97 -31.63
C ASP A 492 -16.40 -29.01 -30.10
N THR A 493 -17.46 -28.48 -29.49
CA THR A 493 -17.68 -28.60 -28.04
C THR A 493 -18.22 -29.97 -27.65
N ARG A 494 -17.80 -30.44 -26.47
CA ARG A 494 -18.36 -31.62 -25.81
C ARG A 494 -19.16 -31.19 -24.59
N GLN A 495 -20.11 -32.01 -24.18
CA GLN A 495 -20.75 -31.87 -22.88
C GLN A 495 -19.73 -32.16 -21.77
N LEU A 496 -19.57 -31.22 -20.84
CA LEU A 496 -18.65 -31.31 -19.70
C LEU A 496 -19.37 -31.75 -18.41
N GLY A 497 -20.69 -31.57 -18.34
CA GLY A 497 -21.53 -31.99 -17.21
C GLY A 497 -23.01 -31.92 -17.54
N SER A 498 -23.83 -32.63 -16.76
CA SER A 498 -25.29 -32.60 -16.82
C SER A 498 -25.85 -31.88 -15.60
N SER A 499 -26.85 -31.01 -15.82
CA SER A 499 -27.62 -30.25 -14.84
C SER A 499 -26.84 -29.18 -14.06
N LEU A 500 -27.27 -27.91 -14.20
CA LEU A 500 -26.83 -26.77 -13.39
C LEU A 500 -27.82 -26.42 -12.26
N SER A 501 -28.95 -27.13 -12.15
CA SER A 501 -29.98 -26.92 -11.12
C SER A 501 -29.59 -27.42 -9.72
N GLY A 502 -28.29 -27.59 -9.45
CA GLY A 502 -27.75 -28.12 -8.21
C GLY A 502 -26.24 -27.92 -8.07
N THR A 503 -25.53 -28.98 -7.65
CA THR A 503 -24.08 -28.99 -7.53
C THR A 503 -23.46 -29.85 -8.63
N THR A 504 -22.57 -29.27 -9.43
CA THR A 504 -21.89 -29.96 -10.54
C THR A 504 -20.38 -30.04 -10.29
N CYS A 505 -19.82 -31.24 -10.35
CA CYS A 505 -18.37 -31.45 -10.29
C CYS A 505 -17.76 -31.28 -11.68
N LEU A 506 -16.79 -30.38 -11.83
CA LEU A 506 -16.07 -30.18 -13.08
C LEU A 506 -14.69 -30.86 -12.99
N GLY A 507 -14.46 -31.91 -13.78
CA GLY A 507 -13.23 -32.72 -13.74
C GLY A 507 -13.13 -33.60 -12.48
N GLY A 508 -11.95 -34.20 -12.24
CA GLY A 508 -11.66 -34.85 -10.96
C GLY A 508 -11.98 -36.35 -10.84
N SER A 509 -12.10 -37.09 -11.94
CA SER A 509 -12.11 -38.57 -11.92
C SER A 509 -10.89 -39.12 -12.66
N ASP A 510 -10.43 -40.32 -12.31
CA ASP A 510 -9.25 -40.97 -12.94
C ASP A 510 -9.36 -41.13 -14.48
N SER A 511 -10.56 -40.96 -15.02
CA SER A 511 -10.88 -41.00 -16.46
C SER A 511 -11.09 -39.62 -17.10
N MET A 512 -11.07 -38.54 -16.33
CA MET A 512 -11.37 -37.19 -16.80
C MET A 512 -10.09 -36.39 -17.09
N PRO A 513 -10.12 -35.48 -18.08
CA PRO A 513 -8.95 -34.68 -18.43
C PRO A 513 -8.56 -33.69 -17.32
N ASN A 514 -7.26 -33.51 -17.15
CA ASN A 514 -6.69 -32.62 -16.13
C ASN A 514 -6.81 -31.12 -16.47
N ALA A 515 -7.33 -30.76 -17.64
CA ALA A 515 -7.54 -29.38 -18.05
C ALA A 515 -8.80 -29.24 -18.92
N LEU A 516 -9.71 -28.36 -18.51
CA LEU A 516 -11.02 -28.13 -19.14
C LEU A 516 -11.29 -26.63 -19.29
N ALA A 517 -12.03 -26.28 -20.33
CA ALA A 517 -12.51 -24.91 -20.53
C ALA A 517 -13.99 -24.92 -20.92
N VAL A 518 -14.81 -24.15 -20.20
CA VAL A 518 -16.23 -23.94 -20.50
C VAL A 518 -16.34 -22.86 -21.56
N ILE A 519 -17.19 -23.08 -22.57
CA ILE A 519 -17.55 -22.06 -23.57
C ILE A 519 -18.90 -21.45 -23.23
N GLY A 520 -19.85 -22.28 -22.78
CA GLY A 520 -21.14 -21.81 -22.34
C GLY A 520 -21.88 -22.77 -21.42
N ALA A 521 -22.98 -22.25 -20.88
CA ALA A 521 -23.91 -22.94 -20.00
C ALA A 521 -25.35 -22.69 -20.48
N THR A 522 -26.13 -23.76 -20.61
CA THR A 522 -27.60 -23.71 -20.71
C THR A 522 -28.22 -24.17 -19.38
N GLU A 523 -29.54 -24.10 -19.22
CA GLU A 523 -30.21 -24.56 -17.99
C GLU A 523 -29.83 -26.01 -17.60
N ASP A 524 -29.59 -26.87 -18.59
CA ASP A 524 -29.38 -28.31 -18.38
C ASP A 524 -27.95 -28.80 -18.68
N GLN A 525 -27.11 -28.01 -19.35
CA GLN A 525 -25.83 -28.48 -19.86
C GLN A 525 -24.70 -27.46 -19.73
N LEU A 526 -23.52 -27.98 -19.37
CA LEU A 526 -22.24 -27.29 -19.54
C LEU A 526 -21.55 -27.85 -20.78
N TYR A 527 -21.10 -26.98 -21.66
CA TYR A 527 -20.37 -27.38 -22.85
C TYR A 527 -19.07 -26.59 -22.99
N GLY A 528 -18.08 -27.24 -23.59
CA GLY A 528 -16.77 -26.66 -23.75
C GLY A 528 -15.77 -27.66 -24.33
N THR A 529 -14.50 -27.46 -24.03
CA THR A 529 -13.41 -28.24 -24.61
C THR A 529 -12.45 -28.75 -23.54
N VAL A 530 -11.70 -29.79 -23.91
CA VAL A 530 -10.54 -30.23 -23.13
C VAL A 530 -9.35 -29.50 -23.69
N LEU A 531 -8.57 -28.97 -22.78
CA LEU A 531 -7.32 -28.32 -23.13
C LEU A 531 -6.22 -29.38 -23.11
N ASP A 532 -5.26 -29.26 -24.01
CA ASP A 532 -4.03 -30.04 -23.88
C ASP A 532 -3.37 -29.71 -22.53
N PRO A 533 -2.88 -30.73 -21.79
CA PRO A 533 -2.12 -30.48 -20.58
C PRO A 533 -0.89 -29.65 -20.94
N ARG A 534 -0.72 -28.52 -20.28
CA ARG A 534 0.44 -27.63 -20.45
C ARG A 534 1.62 -28.09 -19.61
#